data_AF-A0A523RJ89-F1
#
_entry.id   AF-A0A523RJ89-F1
#
_cell.length_a   1.000
_cell.length_b   1.000
_cell.length_c   1.000
_cell.angle_alpha   90.00
_cell.angle_beta   90.00
_cell.angle_gamma   90.00
#
_symmetry.space_group_name_H-M   'P 1'
#
loop_
_entity.id
_entity.type
_entity.pdbx_description
1 polymer ?
#
loop_
_entity_poly.entity_id
_entity_poly.type
_entity_poly.pdbx_seq_one_letter_code
_entity_poly.pdbx_strand_id
1 'polypeptide(L)'
;MEVLRKVLVINGCSQSKLPQPAPAKEFYTGQLFRMVRKFTELHEFDQRILSGKYGLLNMNDLVDPYDLKISTKADIKRVQDKCLYRLVELHKAYDTIIIVLGKKYREVISPIIDSKCLVAFNKKGIFGYYTLISKLYDLSTLQVLEKLSKFRAIECLHAKVEEDLPRTCYFCQFQSKNKCDWNSEPQLDKIHVSTQI
;
A
#
# COMPACT_ATOMS: atom_id res chain seq x y z
N MET A 1 18.63 -22.12 -8.12
CA MET A 1 19.02 -20.78 -7.62
C MET A 1 17.76 -20.11 -7.14
N GLU A 2 17.60 -19.94 -5.84
CA GLU A 2 16.45 -19.25 -5.28
C GLU A 2 16.58 -17.76 -5.64
N VAL A 3 15.72 -17.26 -6.52
CA VAL A 3 15.70 -15.83 -6.84
C VAL A 3 15.30 -15.11 -5.56
N LEU A 4 16.23 -14.33 -4.99
CA LEU A 4 15.96 -13.46 -3.83
C LEU A 4 14.83 -12.50 -4.21
N ARG A 5 13.61 -12.80 -3.74
CA ARG A 5 12.44 -11.95 -3.94
C ARG A 5 12.64 -10.64 -3.19
N LYS A 6 12.72 -9.52 -3.92
CA LYS A 6 12.75 -8.19 -3.32
C LYS A 6 11.35 -7.78 -2.91
N VAL A 7 11.16 -7.58 -1.60
CA VAL A 7 9.87 -7.22 -1.01
C VAL A 7 9.94 -5.78 -0.47
N LEU A 8 8.96 -4.98 -0.87
CA LEU A 8 8.74 -3.62 -0.37
C LEU A 8 7.46 -3.57 0.45
N VAL A 9 7.47 -2.86 1.57
CA VAL A 9 6.28 -2.51 2.34
C VAL A 9 6.04 -1.01 2.26
N ILE A 10 4.83 -0.61 1.83
CA ILE A 10 4.38 0.78 1.85
C ILE A 10 3.33 0.95 2.93
N ASN A 11 3.61 1.77 3.93
CA ASN A 11 2.65 2.13 4.97
C ASN A 11 2.44 3.64 5.08
N GLY A 12 1.34 4.03 5.71
CA GLY A 12 0.96 5.44 5.83
C GLY A 12 1.79 6.14 6.90
N CYS A 13 1.95 7.45 6.75
CA CYS A 13 2.42 8.30 7.85
C CYS A 13 1.51 8.18 9.08
N SER A 14 2.07 8.44 10.27
CA SER A 14 1.31 8.41 11.51
C SER A 14 0.74 9.78 11.89
N GLN A 15 -0.40 9.77 12.59
CA GLN A 15 -0.90 10.97 13.27
C GLN A 15 0.06 11.40 14.38
N SER A 16 0.50 10.44 15.21
CA SER A 16 1.48 10.66 16.28
C SER A 16 2.88 10.85 15.70
N LYS A 17 3.50 11.98 16.03
CA LYS A 17 4.79 12.45 15.51
C LYS A 17 5.63 13.03 16.64
N LEU A 18 6.95 13.08 16.46
CA LEU A 18 7.82 13.85 17.35
C LEU A 18 7.58 15.36 17.17
N PRO A 19 7.76 16.17 18.24
CA PRO A 19 7.62 17.62 18.18
C PRO A 19 8.85 18.31 17.56
N GLN A 20 9.85 17.56 17.13
CA GLN A 20 11.12 18.05 16.59
C GLN A 20 11.51 17.27 15.32
N PRO A 21 12.38 17.84 14.47
CA PRO A 21 12.88 17.15 13.28
C PRO A 21 13.59 15.85 13.63
N ALA A 22 13.31 14.79 12.88
CA ALA A 22 13.96 13.48 13.06
C ALA A 22 13.88 12.64 11.78
N PRO A 23 14.71 11.60 11.63
CA PRO A 23 14.55 10.60 10.58
C PRO A 23 13.15 10.00 10.60
N ALA A 24 12.55 9.72 9.44
CA ALA A 24 11.16 9.26 9.33
C ALA A 24 10.85 8.02 10.18
N LYS A 25 11.81 7.10 10.33
CA LYS A 25 11.72 5.88 11.17
C LYS A 25 11.58 6.13 12.67
N GLU A 26 11.99 7.31 13.13
CA GLU A 26 11.92 7.78 14.52
C GLU A 26 10.81 8.81 14.70
N PHE A 27 10.61 9.65 13.67
CA PHE A 27 9.66 10.75 13.69
C PHE A 27 8.21 10.28 13.87
N TYR A 28 7.78 9.21 13.19
CA TYR A 28 6.42 8.67 13.34
C TYR A 28 6.33 7.67 14.49
N THR A 29 5.50 7.97 15.49
CA THR A 29 5.47 7.21 16.75
C THR A 29 4.20 6.37 16.94
N GLY A 30 3.23 6.45 16.02
CA GLY A 30 1.98 5.70 16.16
C GLY A 30 2.16 4.19 16.11
N GLN A 31 1.23 3.48 16.74
CA GLN A 31 1.31 2.04 16.94
C GLN A 31 1.39 1.25 15.63
N LEU A 32 0.53 1.52 14.64
CA LEU A 32 0.59 0.81 13.36
C LEU A 32 1.96 0.95 12.67
N PHE A 33 2.50 2.17 12.69
CA PHE A 33 3.80 2.46 12.11
C PHE A 33 4.91 1.63 12.76
N ARG A 34 4.95 1.63 14.10
CA ARG A 34 5.93 0.84 14.87
C ARG A 34 5.80 -0.66 14.61
N MET A 35 4.57 -1.16 14.52
CA MET A 35 4.32 -2.58 14.21
C MET A 35 4.79 -2.95 12.80
N VAL A 36 4.49 -2.13 11.80
CA VAL A 36 4.95 -2.36 10.43
C VAL A 36 6.48 -2.28 10.34
N ARG A 37 7.09 -1.30 11.02
CA ARG A 37 8.55 -1.17 11.07
C ARG A 37 9.21 -2.41 11.70
N LYS A 38 8.70 -2.88 12.83
CA LYS A 38 9.17 -4.13 13.46
C LYS A 38 9.00 -5.32 12.50
N PHE A 39 7.86 -5.42 11.83
CA PHE A 39 7.59 -6.46 10.84
C PHE A 39 8.62 -6.43 9.70
N THR A 40 8.88 -5.26 9.11
CA THR A 40 9.86 -5.15 8.02
C THR A 40 11.28 -5.45 8.47
N GLU A 41 11.67 -5.03 9.68
CA GLU A 41 12.99 -5.34 10.25
C GLU A 41 13.17 -6.86 10.48
N LEU A 42 12.14 -7.55 10.97
CA LEU A 42 12.19 -9.00 11.22
C LEU A 42 12.35 -9.85 9.94
N HIS A 43 11.80 -9.38 8.82
CA HIS A 43 11.85 -10.10 7.54
C HIS A 43 12.83 -9.51 6.53
N GLU A 44 13.62 -8.51 6.93
CA GLU A 44 14.56 -7.80 6.07
C GLU A 44 13.89 -7.21 4.82
N PHE A 45 12.65 -6.73 4.97
CA PHE A 45 11.92 -6.07 3.90
C PHE A 45 12.24 -4.59 3.86
N ASP A 46 12.29 -4.04 2.64
CA ASP A 46 12.37 -2.59 2.50
C ASP A 46 11.06 -1.93 2.90
N GLN A 47 11.16 -0.71 3.41
CA GLN A 47 10.00 0.06 3.86
C GLN A 47 10.00 1.46 3.24
N ARG A 48 8.82 1.94 2.83
CA ARG A 48 8.56 3.32 2.41
C ARG A 48 7.31 3.88 3.08
N ILE A 49 7.30 5.18 3.31
CA ILE A 49 6.23 5.86 4.05
C ILE A 49 5.50 6.81 3.13
N LEU A 50 4.19 6.58 2.95
CA LEU A 50 3.34 7.50 2.22
C LEU A 50 2.83 8.61 3.15
N SER A 51 3.37 9.80 2.96
CA SER A 51 3.07 11.02 3.71
C SER A 51 2.19 11.98 2.91
N GLY A 52 1.12 12.50 3.53
CA GLY A 52 0.28 13.53 2.91
C GLY A 52 0.99 14.87 2.62
N LYS A 53 2.12 15.14 3.29
CA LYS A 53 2.96 16.34 3.07
C LYS A 53 4.11 16.07 2.12
N TYR A 54 4.85 14.99 2.37
CA TYR A 54 6.12 14.75 1.68
C TYR A 54 6.00 13.82 0.47
N GLY A 55 4.84 13.20 0.22
CA GLY A 55 4.72 12.17 -0.82
C GLY A 55 5.30 10.87 -0.30
N LEU A 56 6.30 10.31 -0.98
CA LEU A 56 6.92 9.05 -0.59
C LEU A 56 8.29 9.28 0.05
N LEU A 57 8.43 8.84 1.30
CA LEU A 57 9.64 9.00 2.11
C LEU A 57 10.40 7.67 2.26
N ASN A 58 11.73 7.76 2.31
CA ASN A 58 12.61 6.73 2.86
C ASN A 58 12.61 6.77 4.39
N MET A 59 13.05 5.67 5.02
CA MET A 59 13.11 5.55 6.48
C MET A 59 14.08 6.52 7.15
N ASN A 60 15.12 6.97 6.43
CA ASN A 60 16.14 7.88 6.94
C ASN A 60 15.94 9.34 6.50
N ASP A 61 14.90 9.65 5.71
CA ASP A 61 14.62 11.03 5.30
C ASP A 61 14.35 11.87 6.56
N LEU A 62 14.94 13.06 6.64
CA LEU A 62 14.68 14.01 7.72
C LEU A 62 13.29 14.62 7.55
N VAL A 63 12.50 14.61 8.63
CA VAL A 63 11.10 15.07 8.62
C VAL A 63 10.89 16.13 9.68
N ASP A 64 10.46 17.33 9.26
CA ASP A 64 10.04 18.40 10.18
C ASP A 64 8.61 18.20 10.68
N PRO A 65 8.30 18.62 11.93
CA PRO A 65 6.94 18.66 12.48
C PRO A 65 5.90 19.24 11.53
N TYR A 66 4.74 18.59 11.44
CA TYR A 66 3.63 19.03 10.60
C TYR A 66 2.29 18.42 11.00
N ASP A 67 1.20 19.11 10.67
CA ASP A 67 -0.16 18.61 10.77
C ASP A 67 -0.89 18.70 9.42
N LEU A 68 -0.71 17.68 8.60
CA LEU A 68 -1.36 17.55 7.30
C LEU A 68 -1.77 16.10 7.05
N LYS A 69 -3.02 15.91 6.62
CA LYS A 69 -3.60 14.61 6.29
C LYS A 69 -4.30 14.66 4.93
N ILE A 70 -4.33 13.54 4.23
CA ILE A 70 -5.07 13.40 2.96
C ILE A 70 -6.56 13.29 3.27
N SER A 71 -7.34 14.31 2.92
CA SER A 71 -8.77 14.36 3.23
C SER A 71 -9.65 14.52 1.99
N THR A 72 -9.16 15.20 0.96
CA THR A 72 -9.93 15.55 -0.23
C THR A 72 -9.39 14.84 -1.48
N LYS A 73 -10.16 14.85 -2.58
CA LYS A 73 -9.67 14.40 -3.89
C LYS A 73 -8.50 15.25 -4.41
N ALA A 74 -8.52 16.55 -4.10
CA ALA A 74 -7.42 17.45 -4.43
C ALA A 74 -6.14 17.06 -3.69
N ASP A 75 -6.23 16.67 -2.40
CA ASP A 75 -5.08 16.14 -1.66
C ASP A 75 -4.54 14.86 -2.29
N ILE A 76 -5.42 13.95 -2.68
CA ILE A 76 -5.02 12.68 -3.31
C ILE A 76 -4.21 12.97 -4.58
N LYS A 77 -4.75 13.80 -5.47
CA LYS A 77 -4.05 14.18 -6.71
C LYS A 77 -2.72 14.86 -6.42
N ARG A 78 -2.70 15.86 -5.53
CA ARG A 78 -1.47 16.58 -5.16
C ARG A 78 -0.39 15.65 -4.62
N VAL A 79 -0.74 14.69 -3.77
CA VAL A 79 0.23 13.74 -3.21
C VAL A 79 0.67 12.74 -4.28
N GLN A 80 -0.24 12.27 -5.12
CA GLN A 80 0.04 11.37 -6.23
C GLN A 80 1.02 12.01 -7.21
N ASP A 81 0.76 13.23 -7.67
CA ASP A 81 1.63 13.99 -8.58
C ASP A 81 3.05 14.13 -7.98
N LYS A 82 3.17 14.25 -6.66
CA LYS A 82 4.45 14.39 -5.96
C LYS A 82 5.26 13.09 -5.88
N CYS A 83 4.62 11.92 -5.91
CA CYS A 83 5.30 10.64 -5.70
C CYS A 83 5.15 9.61 -6.81
N LEU A 84 4.36 9.88 -7.86
CA LEU A 84 4.07 8.91 -8.93
C LEU A 84 5.34 8.35 -9.57
N TYR A 85 6.30 9.22 -9.94
CA TYR A 85 7.55 8.77 -10.57
C TYR A 85 8.31 7.78 -9.67
N ARG A 86 8.45 8.09 -8.37
CA ARG A 86 9.12 7.21 -7.39
C ARG A 86 8.37 5.91 -7.21
N LEU A 87 7.03 5.95 -7.22
CA LEU A 87 6.20 4.76 -7.11
C LEU A 87 6.40 3.83 -8.31
N VAL A 88 6.50 4.38 -9.53
CA VAL A 88 6.78 3.61 -10.75
C VAL A 88 8.18 2.99 -10.71
N GLU A 89 9.19 3.75 -10.28
CA GLU A 89 10.56 3.23 -10.12
C GLU A 89 10.62 2.07 -9.11
N LEU A 90 9.97 2.22 -7.95
CA LEU A 90 9.88 1.15 -6.97
C LEU A 90 9.07 -0.04 -7.49
N HIS A 91 8.01 0.19 -8.26
CA HIS A 91 7.25 -0.90 -8.86
C HIS A 91 8.09 -1.77 -9.80
N LYS A 92 8.98 -1.14 -10.56
CA LYS A 92 9.95 -1.83 -11.42
C LYS A 92 11.02 -2.58 -10.62
N ALA A 93 11.47 -2.02 -9.49
CA ALA A 93 12.60 -2.53 -8.70
C ALA A 93 12.26 -3.70 -7.75
N TYR A 94 10.99 -3.94 -7.45
CA TYR A 94 10.54 -4.95 -6.49
C TYR A 94 9.65 -6.02 -7.13
N ASP A 95 9.75 -7.23 -6.58
CA ASP A 95 8.96 -8.39 -7.01
C ASP A 95 7.60 -8.43 -6.32
N THR A 96 7.52 -7.90 -5.10
CA THR A 96 6.27 -7.87 -4.32
C THR A 96 6.20 -6.59 -3.49
N ILE A 97 5.02 -5.96 -3.50
CA ILE A 97 4.76 -4.74 -2.74
C ILE A 97 3.59 -4.98 -1.78
N ILE A 98 3.88 -5.01 -0.49
CA ILE A 98 2.86 -5.13 0.57
C ILE A 98 2.35 -3.73 0.90
N ILE A 99 1.06 -3.49 0.73
CA ILE A 99 0.43 -2.18 0.96
C ILE A 99 -0.35 -2.23 2.26
N VAL A 100 0.09 -1.44 3.24
CA VAL A 100 -0.56 -1.25 4.55
C VAL A 100 -1.05 0.19 4.67
N LEU A 101 -2.09 0.51 3.89
CA LEU A 101 -2.63 1.87 3.76
C LEU A 101 -4.15 1.91 4.00
N GLY A 102 -4.61 3.00 4.62
CA GLY A 102 -6.03 3.32 4.71
C GLY A 102 -6.62 3.71 3.34
N LYS A 103 -7.95 3.65 3.22
CA LYS A 103 -8.70 3.84 1.95
C LYS A 103 -8.18 5.02 1.11
N LYS A 104 -8.24 6.25 1.63
CA LYS A 104 -7.82 7.48 0.91
C LYS A 104 -6.35 7.47 0.48
N TYR A 105 -5.49 6.83 1.26
CA TYR A 105 -4.07 6.72 0.95
C TYR A 105 -3.81 5.68 -0.14
N ARG A 106 -4.63 4.63 -0.26
CA ARG A 106 -4.55 3.69 -1.38
C ARG A 106 -4.92 4.35 -2.71
N GLU A 107 -5.83 5.33 -2.70
CA GLU A 107 -6.20 6.10 -3.90
C GLU A 107 -5.01 6.86 -4.49
N VAL A 108 -4.04 7.26 -3.66
CA VAL A 108 -2.82 7.96 -4.12
C VAL A 108 -1.93 7.03 -4.92
N ILE A 109 -1.80 5.77 -4.50
CA ILE A 109 -0.88 4.81 -5.13
C ILE A 109 -1.58 3.90 -6.14
N SER A 110 -2.88 4.10 -6.39
CA SER A 110 -3.67 3.24 -7.26
C SER A 110 -3.08 2.99 -8.66
N PRO A 111 -2.37 3.95 -9.30
CA PRO A 111 -1.82 3.71 -10.63
C PRO A 111 -0.82 2.56 -10.70
N ILE A 112 -0.14 2.22 -9.59
CA ILE A 112 0.87 1.15 -9.55
C ILE A 112 0.34 -0.19 -9.00
N ILE A 113 -0.95 -0.29 -8.64
CA ILE A 113 -1.49 -1.48 -7.96
C ILE A 113 -1.82 -2.59 -8.96
N ASP A 114 -0.98 -3.62 -9.04
CA ASP A 114 -1.18 -4.76 -9.94
C ASP A 114 -0.98 -6.12 -9.24
N SER A 115 -0.78 -7.18 -10.02
CA SER A 115 -0.54 -8.52 -9.51
C SER A 115 0.68 -8.65 -8.59
N LYS A 116 1.64 -7.70 -8.57
CA LYS A 116 2.74 -7.66 -7.59
C LYS A 116 2.31 -7.15 -6.22
N CYS A 117 1.18 -6.45 -6.13
CA CYS A 117 0.74 -5.77 -4.92
C CYS A 117 -0.11 -6.68 -4.02
N LEU A 118 0.25 -6.77 -2.74
CA LEU A 118 -0.55 -7.40 -1.68
C LEU A 118 -1.21 -6.31 -0.84
N VAL A 119 -2.48 -6.00 -1.12
CA VAL A 119 -3.20 -4.88 -0.51
C VAL A 119 -3.89 -5.32 0.78
N ALA A 120 -3.20 -5.16 1.91
CA ALA A 120 -3.75 -5.52 3.20
C ALA A 120 -4.96 -4.63 3.54
N PHE A 121 -6.05 -5.25 3.98
CA PHE A 121 -7.22 -4.55 4.52
C PHE A 121 -7.93 -5.38 5.57
N ASN A 122 -8.64 -4.70 6.47
CA ASN A 122 -9.46 -5.36 7.47
C ASN A 122 -10.69 -4.50 7.81
N LYS A 123 -11.86 -5.14 7.89
CA LYS A 123 -13.14 -4.48 8.22
C LYS A 123 -13.14 -3.86 9.63
N LYS A 124 -12.30 -4.38 10.53
CA LYS A 124 -12.11 -3.85 11.90
C LYS A 124 -11.25 -2.58 11.95
N GLY A 125 -10.97 -1.95 10.80
CA GLY A 125 -10.17 -0.73 10.73
C GLY A 125 -8.76 -0.94 11.28
N ILE A 126 -8.27 0.02 12.07
CA ILE A 126 -6.89 0.04 12.56
C ILE A 126 -6.54 -1.19 13.41
N PHE A 127 -7.46 -1.65 14.26
CA PHE A 127 -7.27 -2.86 15.08
C PHE A 127 -7.10 -4.11 14.22
N GLY A 128 -7.80 -4.16 13.09
CA GLY A 128 -7.66 -5.24 12.13
C GLY A 128 -6.26 -5.34 11.52
N TYR A 129 -5.59 -4.20 11.30
CA TYR A 129 -4.18 -4.19 10.90
C TYR A 129 -3.26 -4.65 12.03
N TYR A 130 -3.52 -4.23 13.28
CA TYR A 130 -2.74 -4.70 14.43
C TYR A 130 -2.76 -6.22 14.53
N THR A 131 -3.96 -6.82 14.48
CA THR A 131 -4.11 -8.28 14.51
C THR A 131 -3.49 -8.97 13.31
N LEU A 132 -3.54 -8.35 12.12
CA LEU A 132 -2.90 -8.92 10.93
C LEU A 132 -1.39 -8.95 11.11
N ILE A 133 -0.76 -7.80 11.38
CA ILE A 133 0.70 -7.65 11.47
C ILE A 133 1.26 -8.47 12.63
N SER A 134 0.60 -8.50 13.80
CA SER A 134 1.07 -9.29 14.94
C SER A 134 1.19 -10.78 14.63
N LYS A 135 0.28 -11.31 13.79
CA LYS A 135 0.29 -12.72 13.38
C LYS A 135 1.37 -13.06 12.36
N LEU A 136 2.08 -12.06 11.82
CA LEU A 136 3.14 -12.27 10.84
C LEU A 136 4.51 -12.39 11.49
N TYR A 137 4.70 -11.87 12.71
CA TYR A 137 6.03 -11.84 13.37
C TYR A 137 6.68 -13.20 13.54
N ASP A 138 5.89 -14.24 13.83
CA ASP A 138 6.40 -15.59 14.13
C ASP A 138 6.45 -16.51 12.89
N LEU A 139 6.17 -15.95 11.71
CA LEU A 139 6.14 -16.71 10.45
C LEU A 139 7.46 -16.56 9.70
N SER A 140 7.85 -17.57 8.94
CA SER A 140 8.93 -17.39 7.96
C SER A 140 8.50 -16.43 6.85
N THR A 141 9.46 -15.81 6.16
CA THR A 141 9.19 -14.95 5.00
C THR A 141 8.29 -15.62 3.97
N LEU A 142 8.50 -16.92 3.70
CA LEU A 142 7.66 -17.68 2.77
C LEU A 142 6.21 -17.79 3.28
N GLN A 143 6.02 -18.13 4.55
CA GLN A 143 4.70 -18.21 5.19
C GLN A 143 3.99 -16.86 5.23
N VAL A 144 4.72 -15.76 5.44
CA VAL A 144 4.18 -14.40 5.36
C VAL A 144 3.63 -14.13 3.97
N LEU A 145 4.42 -14.36 2.92
CA LEU A 145 4.01 -14.11 1.54
C LEU A 145 2.83 -14.99 1.12
N GLU A 146 2.83 -16.27 1.52
CA GLU A 146 1.71 -17.18 1.30
C GLU A 146 0.44 -16.68 2.01
N LYS A 147 0.53 -16.33 3.30
CA LYS A 147 -0.62 -15.83 4.07
C LYS A 147 -1.17 -14.52 3.53
N LEU A 148 -0.30 -13.66 3.00
CA LEU A 148 -0.68 -12.38 2.40
C LEU A 148 -1.11 -12.50 0.94
N SER A 149 -0.88 -13.63 0.27
CA SER A 149 -1.25 -13.84 -1.14
C SER A 149 -2.75 -13.68 -1.40
N LYS A 150 -3.60 -13.97 -0.41
CA LYS A 150 -5.04 -13.71 -0.47
C LYS A 150 -5.42 -12.24 -0.62
N PHE A 151 -4.49 -11.32 -0.32
CA PHE A 151 -4.65 -9.88 -0.51
C PHE A 151 -4.08 -9.39 -1.85
N ARG A 152 -3.66 -10.29 -2.75
CA ARG A 152 -3.11 -9.92 -4.04
C ARG A 152 -4.13 -9.14 -4.87
N ALA A 153 -3.70 -8.02 -5.41
CA ALA A 153 -4.52 -7.26 -6.34
C ALA A 153 -4.62 -8.01 -7.68
N ILE A 154 -5.78 -7.90 -8.32
CA ILE A 154 -6.07 -8.53 -9.61
C ILE A 154 -6.07 -7.44 -10.67
N GLU A 155 -5.35 -7.69 -11.76
CA GLU A 155 -5.35 -6.82 -12.94
C GLU A 155 -6.71 -6.88 -13.64
N CYS A 156 -7.20 -5.73 -14.09
CA CYS A 156 -8.48 -5.65 -14.77
C CYS A 156 -8.26 -5.41 -16.27
N LEU A 157 -8.83 -6.29 -17.09
CA LEU A 157 -8.74 -6.23 -18.55
C LEU A 157 -9.36 -4.95 -19.17
N HIS A 158 -10.16 -4.20 -18.39
CA HIS A 158 -10.81 -2.96 -18.81
C HIS A 158 -10.01 -1.68 -18.49
N ALA A 159 -8.84 -1.80 -17.86
CA ALA A 159 -8.02 -0.63 -17.56
C ALA A 159 -7.46 0.00 -18.85
N LYS A 160 -7.53 1.34 -18.97
CA LYS A 160 -6.85 2.06 -20.07
C LYS A 160 -5.35 1.82 -19.98
N VAL A 161 -4.74 1.56 -21.14
CA VAL A 161 -3.29 1.39 -21.25
C VAL A 161 -2.65 2.77 -21.27
N GLU A 162 -1.94 3.13 -20.19
CA GLU A 162 -0.96 4.21 -20.21
C GLU A 162 0.43 3.54 -20.20
N GLU A 163 1.35 4.01 -21.04
CA GLU A 163 2.73 3.51 -21.07
C GLU A 163 3.35 3.59 -19.67
N ASP A 164 4.10 2.56 -19.27
CA ASP A 164 4.73 2.42 -17.94
C ASP A 164 3.82 2.26 -16.71
N LEU A 165 2.49 2.20 -16.87
CA LEU A 165 1.55 1.93 -15.77
C LEU A 165 0.84 0.57 -15.93
N PRO A 166 0.72 -0.22 -14.85
CA PRO A 166 0.00 -1.49 -14.93
C PRO A 166 -1.48 -1.32 -15.30
N ARG A 167 -2.11 -2.40 -15.78
CA ARG A 167 -3.54 -2.48 -16.11
C ARG A 167 -4.42 -2.44 -14.85
N THR A 168 -4.50 -1.29 -14.22
CA THR A 168 -5.20 -1.11 -12.95
C THR A 168 -6.53 -0.40 -13.21
N CYS A 169 -7.66 -1.12 -13.08
CA CYS A 169 -8.97 -0.46 -13.14
C CYS A 169 -9.37 0.01 -11.74
N TYR A 170 -8.90 1.21 -11.39
CA TYR A 170 -9.37 1.95 -10.22
C TYR A 170 -10.90 2.19 -10.26
N PHE A 171 -11.52 2.21 -11.45
CA PHE A 171 -12.95 2.47 -11.61
C PHE A 171 -13.86 1.28 -11.27
N CYS A 172 -13.45 0.03 -11.54
CA CYS A 172 -14.12 -1.17 -10.99
C CYS A 172 -13.97 -1.26 -9.46
N GLN A 173 -12.95 -0.62 -8.89
CA GLN A 173 -12.74 -0.58 -7.44
C GLN A 173 -13.66 0.43 -6.73
N PHE A 174 -14.27 1.42 -7.41
CA PHE A 174 -14.91 2.55 -6.72
C PHE A 174 -16.21 3.12 -7.32
N GLN A 175 -16.71 2.69 -8.48
CA GLN A 175 -18.06 3.07 -8.94
C GLN A 175 -18.99 1.87 -9.10
N SER A 176 -20.00 1.85 -8.24
CA SER A 176 -21.17 1.00 -8.33
C SER A 176 -21.97 1.32 -9.59
N LYS A 177 -21.76 0.52 -10.64
CA LYS A 177 -22.87 -0.05 -11.39
C LYS A 177 -22.62 -1.56 -11.46
N ASN A 178 -23.07 -2.23 -10.40
CA ASN A 178 -23.05 -3.69 -10.15
C ASN A 178 -21.73 -4.32 -9.63
N LYS A 179 -21.39 -3.90 -8.41
CA LYS A 179 -20.82 -4.65 -7.26
C LYS A 179 -19.38 -5.22 -7.31
N CYS A 180 -18.41 -4.36 -6.99
CA CYS A 180 -17.22 -4.71 -6.18
C CYS A 180 -17.25 -3.88 -4.89
N ASP A 181 -17.65 -4.51 -3.77
CA ASP A 181 -17.69 -3.91 -2.44
C ASP A 181 -16.45 -4.35 -1.64
N TRP A 182 -15.55 -3.41 -1.34
CA TRP A 182 -14.37 -3.64 -0.49
C TRP A 182 -14.73 -3.97 0.97
N ASN A 183 -16.02 -3.92 1.35
CA ASN A 183 -16.49 -4.44 2.63
C ASN A 183 -16.67 -5.98 2.63
N SER A 184 -16.36 -6.67 1.54
CA SER A 184 -16.20 -8.13 1.48
C SER A 184 -14.78 -8.48 1.04
N GLU A 185 -14.27 -9.63 1.47
CA GLU A 185 -12.95 -10.16 1.05
C GLU A 185 -12.75 -10.03 -0.47
N PRO A 186 -11.52 -9.83 -0.97
CA PRO A 186 -11.32 -9.69 -2.41
C PRO A 186 -11.91 -10.94 -3.06
N GLN A 187 -12.94 -10.78 -3.90
CA GLN A 187 -13.56 -11.91 -4.56
C GLN A 187 -12.57 -12.40 -5.62
N LEU A 188 -11.83 -13.47 -5.27
CA LEU A 188 -10.69 -14.00 -6.01
C LEU A 188 -11.03 -14.52 -7.42
N ASP A 189 -12.33 -14.64 -7.77
CA ASP A 189 -12.74 -15.39 -8.97
C ASP A 189 -13.66 -14.64 -9.95
N LYS A 190 -13.86 -13.32 -9.83
CA LYS A 190 -14.77 -12.59 -10.74
C LYS A 190 -14.03 -11.84 -11.83
N ILE A 191 -13.62 -12.59 -12.87
CA ILE A 191 -13.35 -12.02 -14.20
C ILE A 191 -14.66 -11.35 -14.66
N HIS A 192 -14.69 -10.03 -14.75
CA HIS A 192 -15.76 -9.33 -15.45
C HIS A 192 -15.52 -9.52 -16.94
N VAL A 193 -16.11 -10.55 -17.54
CA VAL A 193 -16.29 -10.61 -18.99
C VAL A 193 -17.58 -9.84 -19.26
N SER A 194 -17.50 -8.61 -19.75
CA SER A 194 -18.69 -8.01 -20.38
C SER A 194 -18.84 -8.66 -21.75
N THR A 195 -19.66 -9.70 -21.84
CA THR A 195 -20.29 -10.09 -23.10
C THR A 195 -21.16 -8.91 -23.53
N GLN A 196 -20.64 -8.08 -24.44
CA GLN A 196 -21.48 -7.22 -25.27
C GLN A 196 -22.07 -8.11 -26.37
N ILE A 197 -23.41 -8.24 -26.37
CA ILE A 197 -24.21 -8.38 -27.60
C ILE A 197 -24.59 -6.96 -28.00
#